data_AF-A0A6N9JJ88-F1
#
_entry.id   AF-A0A6N9JJ88-F1
#
_cell.length_a   1.000
_cell.length_b   1.000
_cell.length_c   1.000
_cell.angle_alpha   90.00
_cell.angle_beta   90.00
_cell.angle_gamma   90.00
#
_symmetry.space_group_name_H-M   'P 1'
#
loop_
_entity.id
_entity.type
_entity.pdbx_description
1 polymer ?
#
loop_
_entity_poly.entity_id
_entity_poly.type
_entity_poly.pdbx_seq_one_letter_code
_entity_poly.pdbx_strand_id
1 'polypeptide(L)'
;MQVLDSLIDGPLQLSNAREGDELIGMMVRYLRTGAEPSPRTDAQRMALAMARPVLDKSRARIEGGRAGGSANGARTGRDADAEGRERDAIPYAEVVAALNRAAGTAFRDTSKKTRSLIRARWAEGYRLEDFEAVVEEKAAQWSGDAKMRAYLRPETLFSPKFEGYREEARAAAQRPGKGALDAYAEL
;
A
#
# COMPACT_ATOMS: atom_id res chain seq x y z
N MET A 1 12.83 19.86 -20.23
CA MET A 1 13.51 19.21 -19.09
C MET A 1 12.87 19.70 -17.82
N GLN A 2 12.22 18.79 -17.09
CA GLN A 2 11.48 19.13 -15.88
C GLN A 2 12.46 19.36 -14.74
N VAL A 3 12.15 20.34 -13.88
CA VAL A 3 12.96 20.79 -12.73
C VAL A 3 13.28 19.65 -11.74
N LEU A 4 12.59 18.51 -11.86
CA LEU A 4 12.75 17.31 -11.05
C LEU A 4 13.99 16.48 -11.40
N ASP A 5 14.43 16.42 -12.66
CA ASP A 5 15.59 15.57 -13.04
C ASP A 5 16.88 16.08 -12.40
N SER A 6 17.05 17.40 -12.35
CA SER A 6 18.25 18.02 -11.78
C SER A 6 18.34 17.93 -10.24
N LEU A 7 17.23 17.60 -9.56
CA LEU A 7 17.16 17.43 -8.10
C LEU A 7 17.44 15.98 -7.67
N ILE A 8 17.38 15.03 -8.61
CA ILE A 8 17.60 13.60 -8.36
C ILE A 8 19.01 13.17 -8.79
N ASP A 9 19.57 13.76 -9.85
CA ASP A 9 20.87 13.34 -10.38
C ASP A 9 22.07 13.72 -9.47
N GLY A 10 21.99 14.82 -8.73
CA GLY A 10 23.06 15.25 -7.83
C GLY A 10 23.32 14.27 -6.67
N PRO A 11 22.29 13.87 -5.90
CA PRO A 11 22.45 12.89 -4.82
C PRO A 11 22.88 11.50 -5.28
N LEU A 12 22.52 11.09 -6.51
CA LEU A 12 22.89 9.79 -7.08
C LEU A 12 24.36 9.72 -7.53
N GLN A 13 25.05 10.85 -7.67
CA GLN A 13 26.48 10.92 -7.97
C GLN A 13 27.38 10.85 -6.72
N LEU A 14 26.79 10.91 -5.52
CA LEU A 14 27.54 10.75 -4.28
C LEU A 14 27.79 9.25 -4.04
N SER A 15 29.07 8.87 -3.96
CA SER A 15 29.52 7.48 -3.82
C SER A 15 29.11 6.81 -2.49
N ASN A 16 28.55 7.56 -1.56
CA ASN A 16 28.19 7.12 -0.21
C ASN A 16 26.71 7.41 0.10
N ALA A 17 25.89 6.36 0.19
CA ALA A 17 24.45 6.44 0.42
C ALA A 17 24.07 7.25 1.68
N ARG A 18 24.91 7.20 2.72
CA ARG A 18 24.70 7.97 3.96
C ARG A 18 24.84 9.48 3.74
N GLU A 19 25.75 9.89 2.85
CA GLU A 19 25.94 11.31 2.52
C GLU A 19 24.80 11.85 1.66
N GLY A 20 24.22 11.01 0.80
CA GLY A 20 23.03 11.31 0.01
C GLY A 20 21.77 11.50 0.86
N ASP A 21 21.53 10.61 1.82
CA ASP A 21 20.38 10.72 2.73
C ASP A 21 20.44 11.98 3.60
N GLU A 22 21.64 12.34 4.08
CA GLU A 22 21.86 13.59 4.82
C GLU A 22 21.59 14.83 3.95
N LEU A 23 22.01 14.80 2.68
CA LEU A 23 21.77 15.87 1.72
C LEU A 23 20.26 16.07 1.44
N ILE A 24 19.54 14.98 1.20
CA ILE A 24 18.08 15.01 1.00
C ILE A 24 17.39 15.59 2.23
N GLY A 25 17.78 15.15 3.43
CA GLY A 25 17.25 15.67 4.68
C GLY A 25 17.47 17.18 4.85
N MET A 26 18.65 17.68 4.47
CA MET A 26 18.97 19.11 4.49
C MET A 26 18.11 19.91 3.51
N MET A 27 17.92 19.42 2.28
CA MET A 27 17.12 20.10 1.25
C MET A 27 15.63 20.16 1.63
N VAL A 28 15.07 19.06 2.13
CA VAL A 28 13.67 19.02 2.58
C VAL A 28 13.45 19.95 3.78
N ARG A 29 14.39 19.97 4.73
CA ARG A 29 14.33 20.90 5.87
C ARG A 29 14.37 22.35 5.42
N TYR A 30 15.26 22.69 4.49
CA TYR A 30 15.34 24.03 3.91
C TYR A 30 14.03 24.44 3.22
N LEU A 31 13.45 23.58 2.39
CA LEU A 31 12.19 23.88 1.70
C LEU A 31 11.00 24.07 2.65
N ARG A 32 10.96 23.32 3.75
CA ARG A 32 9.82 23.32 4.69
C ARG A 32 9.92 24.38 5.78
N THR A 33 11.12 24.61 6.29
CA THR A 33 11.36 25.44 7.49
C THR A 33 12.22 26.65 7.21
N GLY A 34 12.91 26.64 6.07
CA GLY A 34 13.81 27.69 5.69
C GLY A 34 15.17 27.71 6.39
N ALA A 35 15.43 26.75 7.26
CA ALA A 35 16.71 26.62 7.94
C ALA A 35 17.82 26.32 6.92
N GLU A 36 18.86 27.16 6.91
CA GLU A 36 20.01 27.00 6.03
C GLU A 36 20.68 25.63 6.22
N PRO A 37 20.96 24.90 5.12
CA PRO A 37 21.62 23.61 5.21
C PRO A 37 23.10 23.79 5.60
N SER A 38 23.59 22.94 6.49
CA SER A 38 24.98 22.97 6.99
C SER A 38 25.74 21.70 6.56
N PRO A 39 26.22 21.63 5.31
CA PRO A 39 26.92 20.45 4.79
C PRO A 39 28.24 20.20 5.49
N ARG A 40 28.55 18.94 5.74
CA ARG A 40 29.77 18.52 6.44
C ARG A 40 30.90 18.15 5.48
N THR A 41 30.56 17.71 4.27
CA THR A 41 31.55 17.30 3.24
C THR A 41 31.60 18.29 2.07
N ASP A 42 32.72 18.31 1.34
CA ASP A 42 32.88 19.14 0.13
C ASP A 42 31.90 18.74 -0.97
N ALA A 43 31.58 17.45 -1.08
CA ALA A 43 30.63 16.94 -2.04
C ALA A 43 29.19 17.41 -1.74
N GLN A 44 28.77 17.41 -0.47
CA GLN A 44 27.49 17.99 -0.03
C GLN A 44 27.46 19.52 -0.25
N ARG A 45 28.58 20.22 0.01
CA ARG A 45 28.72 21.66 -0.27
C ARG A 45 28.50 21.96 -1.75
N MET A 46 29.17 21.22 -2.63
CA MET A 46 29.06 21.41 -4.07
C MET A 46 27.65 21.06 -4.58
N ALA A 47 27.06 19.96 -4.12
CA ALA A 47 25.69 19.57 -4.52
C ALA A 47 24.64 20.59 -4.06
N LEU A 48 24.74 21.11 -2.84
CA LEU A 48 23.85 22.18 -2.35
C LEU A 48 24.03 23.47 -3.14
N ALA A 49 25.27 23.87 -3.45
CA ALA A 49 25.55 25.04 -4.26
C ALA A 49 24.91 24.93 -5.66
N MET A 50 24.99 23.75 -6.28
CA MET A 50 24.36 23.48 -7.58
C MET A 50 22.83 23.48 -7.51
N ALA A 51 22.25 22.92 -6.44
CA ALA A 51 20.79 22.86 -6.26
C ALA A 51 20.19 24.18 -5.73
N ARG A 52 21.00 25.09 -5.22
CA ARG A 52 20.57 26.31 -4.51
C ARG A 52 19.56 27.16 -5.29
N PRO A 53 19.78 27.48 -6.59
CA PRO A 53 18.83 28.32 -7.34
C PRO A 53 17.44 27.69 -7.46
N VAL A 54 17.37 26.36 -7.54
CA VAL A 54 16.10 25.63 -7.67
C VAL A 54 15.38 25.57 -6.33
N LEU A 55 16.10 25.31 -5.25
CA LEU A 55 15.56 25.28 -3.89
C LEU A 55 14.99 26.64 -3.49
N ASP A 56 15.71 27.73 -3.79
CA ASP A 56 15.28 29.10 -3.49
C ASP A 56 14.02 29.47 -4.28
N LYS A 57 13.97 29.15 -5.57
CA LYS A 57 12.79 29.38 -6.42
C LYS A 57 11.58 28.54 -6.02
N SER A 58 11.80 27.34 -5.49
CA SER A 58 10.75 26.47 -4.97
C SER A 58 10.19 27.03 -3.67
N ARG A 59 11.06 27.43 -2.75
CA ARG A 59 10.69 28.02 -1.47
C ARG A 59 9.96 29.36 -1.64
N ALA A 60 10.43 30.25 -2.50
CA ALA A 60 9.75 31.50 -2.81
C ALA A 60 8.32 31.26 -3.34
N ARG A 61 8.08 30.16 -4.08
CA ARG A 61 6.74 29.74 -4.53
C ARG A 61 5.87 29.19 -3.40
N ILE A 62 6.46 28.54 -2.41
CA ILE A 62 5.76 28.05 -1.21
C ILE A 62 5.37 29.23 -0.30
N GLU A 63 6.30 30.15 -0.07
CA GLU A 63 6.08 31.34 0.78
C GLU A 63 5.16 32.38 0.13
N GLY A 64 5.24 32.55 -1.19
CA GLY A 64 4.45 33.54 -1.94
C GLY A 64 3.08 33.05 -2.44
N GLY A 65 2.54 31.96 -1.88
CA GLY A 65 1.42 31.22 -2.44
C GLY A 65 0.27 32.06 -3.04
N ARG A 66 0.00 31.80 -4.32
CA ARG A 66 -1.29 31.96 -5.06
C ARG A 66 -1.29 32.96 -6.23
N ALA A 67 -0.40 32.80 -7.21
CA ALA A 67 -0.67 33.24 -8.59
C ALA A 67 0.21 32.46 -9.58
N GLY A 68 -0.40 31.70 -10.49
CA GLY A 68 0.31 31.04 -11.60
C GLY A 68 0.05 29.55 -11.78
N GLY A 69 -1.18 29.08 -11.59
CA GLY A 69 -1.66 27.87 -12.24
C GLY A 69 -2.45 28.27 -13.48
N SER A 70 -2.03 27.83 -14.67
CA SER A 70 -2.92 27.80 -15.83
C SER A 70 -3.49 26.40 -15.96
N ALA A 71 -4.79 26.33 -15.69
CA ALA A 71 -5.83 25.36 -16.08
C ALA A 71 -5.44 23.86 -16.11
N ASN A 72 -6.12 23.01 -15.33
CA ASN A 72 -7.55 22.76 -15.56
C ASN A 72 -8.29 22.33 -14.28
N GLY A 73 -9.51 22.86 -14.09
CA GLY A 73 -10.54 22.24 -13.25
C GLY A 73 -10.64 22.67 -11.79
N ALA A 74 -11.02 23.92 -11.53
CA ALA A 74 -11.66 24.26 -10.26
C ALA A 74 -13.15 23.92 -10.31
N ARG A 75 -13.63 23.07 -9.39
CA ARG A 75 -14.66 23.42 -8.38
C ARG A 75 -15.28 22.17 -7.73
N THR A 76 -15.52 22.31 -6.43
CA THR A 76 -16.37 21.54 -5.50
C THR A 76 -16.00 20.08 -5.21
N GLY A 77 -15.66 19.83 -3.95
CA GLY A 77 -15.58 18.49 -3.38
C GLY A 77 -14.70 18.50 -2.15
N ARG A 78 -15.22 18.97 -1.00
CA ARG A 78 -14.56 18.78 0.30
C ARG A 78 -14.65 17.32 0.77
N ASP A 79 -15.09 16.44 -0.14
CA ASP A 79 -15.51 15.06 0.07
C ASP A 79 -14.71 14.07 -0.81
N ALA A 80 -14.01 14.52 -1.86
CA ALA A 80 -13.32 13.63 -2.83
C ALA A 80 -11.88 13.23 -2.42
N ASP A 81 -11.18 14.05 -1.62
CA ASP A 81 -9.84 13.71 -1.10
C ASP A 81 -9.89 12.64 0.01
N ALA A 82 -11.07 12.40 0.58
CA ALA A 82 -11.33 11.32 1.53
C ALA A 82 -11.45 9.96 0.81
N GLU A 83 -12.16 9.91 -0.32
CA GLU A 83 -12.40 8.68 -1.10
C GLU A 83 -11.10 8.08 -1.69
N GLY A 84 -10.14 8.94 -2.08
CA GLY A 84 -8.82 8.50 -2.55
C GLY A 84 -7.93 7.92 -1.45
N ARG A 85 -8.04 8.44 -0.21
CA ARG A 85 -7.32 7.89 0.96
C ARG A 85 -8.01 6.67 1.55
N GLU A 86 -9.33 6.56 1.42
CA GLU A 86 -10.08 5.36 1.82
C GLU A 86 -9.76 4.16 0.94
N ARG A 87 -9.58 4.34 -0.38
CA ARG A 87 -9.19 3.25 -1.28
C ARG A 87 -7.78 2.68 -1.01
N ASP A 88 -6.91 3.47 -0.39
CA ASP A 88 -5.55 3.05 0.00
C ASP A 88 -5.46 2.56 1.46
N ALA A 89 -6.50 2.77 2.27
CA ALA A 89 -6.52 2.30 3.65
C ALA A 89 -6.80 0.79 3.69
N ILE A 90 -5.92 0.03 4.36
CA ILE A 90 -6.08 -1.43 4.47
C ILE A 90 -7.27 -1.74 5.39
N PRO A 91 -8.31 -2.45 4.91
CA PRO A 91 -9.53 -2.75 5.65
C PRO A 91 -9.32 -3.95 6.60
N TYR A 92 -8.52 -3.75 7.65
CA TYR A 92 -8.15 -4.82 8.59
C TYR A 92 -9.36 -5.41 9.31
N ALA A 93 -10.33 -4.57 9.68
CA ALA A 93 -11.50 -4.98 10.46
C ALA A 93 -12.40 -5.89 9.62
N GLU A 94 -12.59 -5.55 8.35
CA GLU A 94 -13.43 -6.24 7.38
C GLU A 94 -12.86 -7.63 7.07
N VAL A 95 -11.55 -7.70 6.76
CA VAL A 95 -10.85 -8.98 6.50
C VAL A 95 -10.96 -9.92 7.70
N VAL A 96 -10.74 -9.40 8.92
CA VAL A 96 -10.82 -10.23 10.14
C VAL A 96 -12.25 -10.58 10.50
N ALA A 97 -13.20 -9.68 10.27
CA ALA A 97 -14.62 -9.96 10.47
C ALA A 97 -15.11 -11.06 9.51
N ALA A 98 -14.69 -11.05 8.24
CA ALA A 98 -15.00 -12.12 7.28
C ALA A 98 -14.50 -13.48 7.78
N LEU A 99 -13.24 -13.56 8.21
CA LEU A 99 -12.68 -14.78 8.79
C LEU A 99 -13.43 -15.25 10.04
N ASN A 100 -13.71 -14.32 10.96
CA ASN A 100 -14.41 -14.64 12.20
C ASN A 100 -15.82 -15.18 11.94
N ARG A 101 -16.57 -14.56 11.01
CA ARG A 101 -17.90 -15.03 10.59
C ARG A 101 -17.82 -16.42 9.97
N ALA A 102 -16.89 -16.64 9.03
CA ALA A 102 -16.80 -17.90 8.30
C ALA A 102 -16.29 -19.08 9.15
N ALA A 103 -15.38 -18.83 10.09
CA ALA A 103 -14.77 -19.88 10.92
C ALA A 103 -15.45 -20.06 12.30
N GLY A 104 -16.34 -19.14 12.68
CA GLY A 104 -16.91 -19.08 14.04
C GLY A 104 -15.83 -18.77 15.08
N THR A 105 -14.96 -17.80 14.79
CA THR A 105 -13.81 -17.43 15.64
C THR A 105 -13.89 -15.96 16.07
N ALA A 106 -12.96 -15.53 16.94
CA ALA A 106 -12.93 -14.18 17.50
C ALA A 106 -11.51 -13.58 17.44
N PHE A 107 -10.83 -13.69 16.29
CA PHE A 107 -9.55 -13.03 16.07
C PHE A 107 -9.70 -11.51 16.13
N ARG A 108 -8.67 -10.84 16.64
CA ARG A 108 -8.64 -9.37 16.75
C ARG A 108 -7.99 -8.76 15.52
N ASP A 109 -8.68 -7.79 14.93
CA ASP A 109 -8.19 -6.93 13.84
C ASP A 109 -7.02 -6.03 14.27
N THR A 110 -6.95 -5.71 15.57
CA THR A 110 -5.86 -4.92 16.16
C THR A 110 -4.56 -5.71 16.40
N SER A 111 -4.57 -7.03 16.22
CA SER A 111 -3.40 -7.88 16.43
C SER A 111 -2.27 -7.52 15.47
N LYS A 112 -1.07 -7.21 16.01
CA LYS A 112 0.13 -6.89 15.21
C LYS A 112 0.44 -8.00 14.19
N LYS A 113 0.33 -9.27 14.59
CA LYS A 113 0.63 -10.41 13.72
C LYS A 113 -0.36 -10.50 12.57
N THR A 114 -1.66 -10.43 12.85
CA THR A 114 -2.73 -10.46 11.85
C THR A 114 -2.60 -9.31 10.86
N ARG A 115 -2.41 -8.08 11.35
CA ARG A 115 -2.23 -6.89 10.50
C ARG A 115 -0.99 -6.97 9.64
N SER A 116 0.10 -7.55 10.15
CA SER A 116 1.33 -7.76 9.37
C SER A 116 1.10 -8.69 8.19
N LEU A 117 0.39 -9.81 8.39
CA LEU A 117 0.05 -10.75 7.33
C LEU A 117 -0.85 -10.11 6.26
N ILE A 118 -1.91 -9.41 6.68
CA ILE A 118 -2.82 -8.71 5.76
C ILE A 118 -2.07 -7.62 4.98
N ARG A 119 -1.22 -6.84 5.66
CA ARG A 119 -0.41 -5.80 5.01
C ARG A 119 0.55 -6.36 3.97
N ALA A 120 1.17 -7.50 4.25
CA ALA A 120 2.08 -8.15 3.30
C ALA A 120 1.34 -8.51 2.00
N ARG A 121 0.17 -9.15 2.10
CA ARG A 121 -0.66 -9.49 0.94
C ARG A 121 -1.21 -8.25 0.23
N TRP A 122 -1.60 -7.21 0.97
CA TRP A 122 -2.04 -5.96 0.37
C TRP A 122 -0.95 -5.28 -0.47
N ALA A 123 0.30 -5.30 0.02
CA ALA A 123 1.46 -4.76 -0.69
C ALA A 123 1.82 -5.56 -1.95
N GLU A 124 1.42 -6.83 -2.03
CA GLU A 124 1.55 -7.67 -3.23
C GLU A 124 0.46 -7.38 -4.28
N GLY A 125 -0.52 -6.52 -3.97
CA GLY A 125 -1.57 -6.10 -4.90
C GLY A 125 -2.94 -6.71 -4.62
N TYR A 126 -3.06 -7.61 -3.65
CA TYR A 126 -4.35 -8.20 -3.26
C TYR A 126 -5.26 -7.18 -2.58
N ARG A 127 -6.57 -7.31 -2.80
CA ARG A 127 -7.59 -6.41 -2.24
C ARG A 127 -8.62 -7.19 -1.44
N LEU A 128 -9.53 -6.48 -0.77
CA LEU A 128 -10.49 -7.05 0.17
C LEU A 128 -11.22 -8.26 -0.42
N GLU A 129 -11.63 -8.15 -1.69
CA GLU A 129 -12.33 -9.18 -2.43
C GLU A 129 -11.51 -10.48 -2.53
N ASP A 130 -10.19 -10.40 -2.71
CA ASP A 130 -9.32 -11.57 -2.73
C ASP A 130 -9.24 -12.22 -1.33
N PHE A 131 -9.20 -11.43 -0.25
CA PHE A 131 -9.21 -11.96 1.11
C PHE A 131 -10.53 -12.67 1.43
N GLU A 132 -11.65 -12.05 1.08
CA GLU A 132 -12.98 -12.61 1.29
C GLU A 132 -13.17 -13.90 0.49
N ALA A 133 -12.76 -13.94 -0.78
CA ALA A 133 -12.82 -15.14 -1.62
C ALA A 133 -11.98 -16.29 -1.04
N VAL A 134 -10.76 -16.01 -0.57
CA VAL A 134 -9.91 -17.02 0.08
C VAL A 134 -10.55 -17.54 1.36
N VAL A 135 -11.12 -16.65 2.18
CA VAL A 135 -11.78 -17.03 3.43
C VAL A 135 -13.00 -17.91 3.16
N GLU A 136 -13.86 -17.50 2.22
CA GLU A 136 -15.06 -18.24 1.86
C GLU A 136 -14.72 -19.63 1.33
N GLU A 137 -13.81 -19.72 0.36
CA GLU A 137 -13.43 -20.99 -0.25
C GLU A 137 -12.81 -21.94 0.80
N LYS A 138 -11.86 -21.45 1.61
CA LYS A 138 -11.23 -22.31 2.62
C LYS A 138 -12.19 -22.68 3.74
N ALA A 139 -13.09 -21.80 4.14
CA ALA A 139 -14.14 -22.15 5.09
C ALA A 139 -15.07 -23.22 4.52
N ALA A 140 -15.48 -23.12 3.26
CA ALA A 140 -16.31 -24.12 2.59
C ALA A 140 -15.59 -25.49 2.52
N GLN A 141 -14.29 -25.50 2.21
CA GLN A 141 -13.50 -26.72 2.15
C GLN A 141 -13.25 -27.36 3.53
N TRP A 142 -12.98 -26.55 4.57
CA TRP A 142 -12.38 -27.04 5.82
C TRP A 142 -13.32 -27.01 7.04
N SER A 143 -14.42 -26.26 7.02
CA SER A 143 -15.30 -26.12 8.19
C SER A 143 -15.98 -27.43 8.61
N GLY A 144 -16.26 -28.31 7.64
CA GLY A 144 -16.87 -29.63 7.86
C GLY A 144 -15.90 -30.71 8.34
N ASP A 145 -14.59 -30.47 8.29
CA ASP A 145 -13.56 -31.42 8.76
C ASP A 145 -12.94 -30.90 10.05
N ALA A 146 -13.10 -31.67 11.14
CA ALA A 146 -12.61 -31.30 12.47
C ALA A 146 -11.10 -31.04 12.54
N LYS A 147 -10.29 -31.74 11.74
CA LYS A 147 -8.84 -31.52 11.67
C LYS A 147 -8.53 -30.26 10.88
N MET A 148 -9.23 -30.06 9.77
CA MET A 148 -8.96 -28.94 8.86
C MET A 148 -9.47 -27.61 9.40
N ARG A 149 -10.55 -27.61 10.18
CA ARG A 149 -11.11 -26.39 10.80
C ARG A 149 -10.09 -25.61 11.65
N ALA A 150 -9.16 -26.30 12.30
CA ALA A 150 -8.11 -25.67 13.11
C ALA A 150 -7.16 -24.75 12.30
N TYR A 151 -7.14 -24.92 10.98
CA TYR A 151 -6.33 -24.14 10.06
C TYR A 151 -7.01 -22.87 9.55
N LEU A 152 -8.29 -22.64 9.87
CA LEU A 152 -9.03 -21.40 9.55
C LEU A 152 -8.60 -20.25 10.47
N ARG A 153 -7.36 -19.77 10.29
CA ARG A 153 -6.74 -18.70 11.08
C ARG A 153 -5.87 -17.80 10.20
N PRO A 154 -5.55 -16.57 10.64
CA PRO A 154 -4.79 -15.62 9.83
C PRO A 154 -3.43 -16.16 9.35
N GLU A 155 -2.71 -16.86 10.22
CA GLU A 155 -1.36 -17.38 9.90
C GLU A 155 -1.34 -18.40 8.77
N THR A 156 -2.43 -19.14 8.60
CA THR A 156 -2.54 -20.12 7.52
C THR A 156 -3.05 -19.44 6.26
N LEU A 157 -4.22 -18.79 6.36
CA LEU A 157 -4.91 -18.24 5.20
C LEU A 157 -4.12 -17.11 4.55
N PHE A 158 -3.47 -16.26 5.34
CA PHE A 158 -2.69 -15.12 4.86
C PHE A 158 -1.18 -15.40 4.87
N SER A 159 -0.80 -16.68 4.79
CA SER A 159 0.59 -17.11 4.63
C SER A 159 1.13 -16.78 3.23
N PRO A 160 2.44 -16.96 2.95
CA PRO A 160 2.99 -16.78 1.60
C PRO A 160 2.33 -17.66 0.52
N LYS A 161 1.50 -18.64 0.88
CA LYS A 161 0.72 -19.46 -0.06
C LYS A 161 -0.61 -18.83 -0.49
N PHE A 162 -0.85 -17.56 -0.12
CA PHE A 162 -2.11 -16.85 -0.41
C PHE A 162 -2.49 -16.85 -1.90
N GLU A 163 -1.52 -16.64 -2.80
CA GLU A 163 -1.75 -16.72 -4.25
C GLU A 163 -2.39 -18.04 -4.66
N GLY A 164 -1.88 -19.16 -4.15
CA GLY A 164 -2.44 -20.49 -4.43
C GLY A 164 -3.87 -20.61 -3.94
N TYR A 165 -4.17 -20.12 -2.73
CA TYR A 165 -5.54 -20.12 -2.22
C TYR A 165 -6.47 -19.22 -3.02
N ARG A 166 -5.98 -18.09 -3.52
CA ARG A 166 -6.72 -17.17 -4.37
C ARG A 166 -7.04 -17.80 -5.73
N GLU A 167 -6.09 -18.47 -6.36
CA GLU A 167 -6.35 -19.19 -7.61
C GLU A 167 -7.31 -20.36 -7.41
N GLU A 168 -7.23 -21.09 -6.29
CA GLU A 168 -8.23 -22.10 -5.94
C GLU A 168 -9.64 -21.50 -5.83
N ALA A 169 -9.79 -20.38 -5.11
CA ALA A 169 -11.07 -19.68 -4.98
C ALA A 169 -11.61 -19.20 -6.35
N ARG A 170 -10.71 -18.66 -7.18
CA ARG A 170 -11.04 -18.24 -8.55
C ARG A 170 -11.47 -19.43 -9.41
N ALA A 171 -10.81 -20.58 -9.28
CA ALA A 171 -11.18 -21.79 -10.00
C ALA A 171 -12.54 -22.31 -9.54
N ALA A 172 -12.82 -22.30 -8.23
CA ALA A 172 -14.10 -22.70 -7.66
C ALA A 172 -15.26 -21.83 -8.18
N ALA A 173 -15.08 -20.51 -8.23
CA ALA A 173 -16.08 -19.57 -8.78
C ALA A 173 -16.40 -19.79 -10.27
N GLN A 174 -15.47 -20.37 -11.04
CA GLN A 174 -15.64 -20.66 -12.47
C GLN A 174 -16.24 -22.05 -12.73
N ARG A 175 -16.41 -22.90 -11.70
CA ARG A 175 -17.02 -24.22 -11.89
C ARG A 175 -18.51 -24.01 -12.18
N PRO A 176 -19.06 -24.62 -13.24
CA PRO A 176 -20.50 -24.66 -13.41
C PRO A 176 -21.11 -25.26 -12.15
N GLY A 177 -22.09 -24.56 -11.56
CA GLY A 177 -22.59 -24.83 -10.22
C GLY A 177 -22.88 -26.31 -10.00
N LYS A 178 -22.58 -26.80 -8.80
CA LYS A 178 -22.74 -28.19 -8.37
C LYS A 178 -24.13 -28.80 -8.69
N GLY A 179 -25.15 -27.97 -8.90
CA GLY A 179 -26.48 -28.39 -9.37
C GLY A 179 -26.57 -28.93 -10.80
N ALA A 180 -25.56 -28.74 -11.66
CA ALA A 180 -25.59 -29.24 -13.05
C ALA A 180 -25.05 -30.68 -13.21
N LEU A 181 -24.27 -31.19 -12.24
CA LEU A 181 -23.70 -32.54 -12.29
C LEU A 181 -24.56 -33.59 -11.56
N ASP A 182 -25.33 -33.18 -10.55
CA ASP A 182 -26.27 -34.08 -9.86
C ASP A 182 -27.46 -34.47 -10.78
N ALA A 183 -27.76 -33.68 -11.82
CA ALA A 183 -28.80 -33.98 -12.81
C ALA A 183 -28.44 -35.10 -13.80
N TYR A 184 -27.20 -35.58 -13.83
CA TYR A 184 -26.74 -36.67 -14.70
C TYR A 184 -26.39 -37.97 -13.95
N ALA A 185 -26.59 -38.00 -12.62
CA ALA A 185 -26.34 -39.19 -11.80
C ALA A 185 -27.61 -40.00 -11.48
N GLU A 186 -28.79 -39.56 -11.94
CA GLU A 186 -30.08 -40.25 -11.77
C GLU A 186 -30.75 -40.68 -13.10
N LEU A 187 -29.97 -40.81 -14.18
CA LEU A 187 -30.40 -41.44 -15.44
C LEU A 187 -29.63 -42.75 -15.66
#